data_AF-A0A183NVN4-F1
#
_entry.id   AF-A0A183NVN4-F1
#
_cell.length_a   1.000
_cell.length_b   1.000
_cell.length_c   1.000
_cell.angle_alpha   90.00
_cell.angle_beta   90.00
_cell.angle_gamma   90.00
#
_symmetry.space_group_name_H-M   'P 1'
#
loop_
_entity.id
_entity.type
_entity.pdbx_description
1 polymer ?
#
loop_
_entity_poly.entity_id
_entity_poly.type
_entity_poly.pdbx_seq_one_letter_code
_entity_poly.pdbx_strand_id
1 'polypeptide(L)'
;MKDSVDAQLRDQQAGFRKDRSCTDQIATLRIILEQSIGWNSSLYINFIDYEKAFDSVDRTTLWRPPRYYGVLKNTLRREMETDVRKMDKNWIELERKAQDRVG
;
A
#
# COMPACT_ATOMS: atom_id res chain seq x y z
N MET A 1 2.11 15.69 -4.39
CA MET A 1 3.04 14.55 -4.48
C MET A 1 2.29 13.22 -4.53
N LYS A 2 1.35 12.96 -3.61
CA LYS A 2 0.58 11.70 -3.61
C LYS A 2 -0.11 11.46 -4.97
N ASP A 3 -0.80 12.45 -5.52
CA ASP A 3 -1.47 12.32 -6.83
C ASP A 3 -0.49 12.12 -8.01
N SER A 4 0.68 12.76 -7.98
CA SER A 4 1.69 12.60 -9.04
C SER A 4 2.38 11.24 -8.99
N VAL A 5 2.54 10.66 -7.79
CA VAL A 5 3.08 9.30 -7.61
C VAL A 5 2.02 8.28 -7.98
N ASP A 6 0.76 8.48 -7.56
CA ASP A 6 -0.36 7.59 -7.89
C ASP A 6 -0.60 7.47 -9.40
N ALA A 7 -0.38 8.55 -10.16
CA ALA A 7 -0.44 8.52 -11.62
C ALA A 7 0.66 7.66 -12.28
N GLN A 8 1.75 7.35 -11.56
CA GLN A 8 2.82 6.46 -12.03
C GLN A 8 2.59 5.00 -11.61
N LEU A 9 1.67 4.74 -10.68
CA LEU A 9 1.37 3.39 -10.22
C LEU A 9 0.51 2.65 -11.23
N ARG A 10 0.76 1.34 -11.37
CA ARG A 10 -0.07 0.46 -12.21
C ARG A 10 -1.50 0.39 -11.66
N ASP A 11 -2.47 0.28 -12.56
CA ASP A 11 -3.89 0.18 -12.19
C ASP A 11 -4.20 -1.07 -11.36
N GLN A 12 -3.43 -2.14 -11.55
CA GLN A 12 -3.57 -3.38 -10.80
C GLN A 12 -3.13 -3.25 -9.34
N GLN A 13 -2.31 -2.25 -8.97
CA GLN A 13 -1.89 -2.06 -7.58
C GLN A 13 -3.04 -1.45 -6.79
N ALA A 14 -3.60 -2.19 -5.83
CA ALA A 14 -4.64 -1.68 -4.93
C ALA A 14 -4.10 -1.26 -3.55
N GLY A 15 -3.01 -1.89 -3.08
CA GLY A 15 -2.43 -1.62 -1.77
C GLY A 15 -1.96 -0.16 -1.62
N PHE A 16 -2.30 0.45 -0.47
CA PHE A 16 -1.92 1.82 -0.09
C PHE A 16 -2.34 2.92 -1.07
N ARG A 17 -3.34 2.67 -1.92
CA ARG A 17 -3.92 3.68 -2.81
C ARG A 17 -5.26 4.15 -2.30
N LYS A 18 -5.54 5.43 -2.51
CA LYS A 18 -6.84 6.01 -2.19
C LYS A 18 -7.91 5.38 -3.08
N ASP A 19 -9.08 5.09 -2.52
CA ASP A 19 -10.26 4.60 -3.23
C ASP A 19 -10.05 3.24 -3.94
N ARG A 20 -9.06 2.44 -3.51
CA ARG A 20 -8.80 1.07 -3.98
C ARG A 20 -8.85 0.08 -2.81
N SER A 21 -9.36 -1.12 -3.08
CA SER A 21 -9.45 -2.21 -2.09
C SER A 21 -9.00 -3.55 -2.68
N CYS A 22 -8.61 -4.48 -1.80
CA CYS A 22 -8.34 -5.88 -2.16
C CYS A 22 -9.58 -6.58 -2.72
N THR A 23 -10.79 -6.09 -2.40
CA THR A 23 -12.06 -6.65 -2.89
C THR A 23 -12.10 -6.77 -4.40
N ASP A 24 -11.67 -5.75 -5.13
CA ASP A 24 -11.68 -5.73 -6.60
C ASP A 24 -10.69 -6.76 -7.17
N GLN A 25 -9.54 -6.94 -6.51
CA GLN A 25 -8.53 -7.92 -6.91
C GLN A 25 -9.03 -9.36 -6.67
N ILE A 26 -9.71 -9.60 -5.54
CA ILE A 26 -10.35 -10.90 -5.25
C ILE A 26 -11.44 -11.20 -6.28
N ALA A 27 -12.29 -10.22 -6.60
CA ALA A 27 -13.31 -10.38 -7.62
C ALA A 27 -12.69 -10.69 -8.99
N THR A 28 -11.62 -9.99 -9.37
CA THR A 28 -10.88 -10.24 -10.61
C THR A 28 -10.31 -11.66 -10.65
N LEU A 29 -9.71 -12.13 -9.56
CA LEU A 29 -9.18 -13.50 -9.47
C LEU A 29 -10.29 -14.55 -9.65
N ARG A 30 -11.46 -14.33 -9.04
CA ARG A 30 -12.63 -15.21 -9.18
C ARG A 30 -13.10 -15.28 -10.64
N ILE A 31 -13.19 -14.14 -11.31
CA ILE A 31 -13.57 -14.08 -12.73
C ILE A 31 -12.58 -14.88 -13.60
N ILE A 32 -11.27 -14.72 -13.40
CA ILE A 32 -10.25 -15.45 -14.16
C ILE A 32 -10.41 -16.97 -13.94
N LEU A 33 -10.61 -17.39 -12.69
CA LEU A 33 -10.79 -18.79 -12.34
C LEU A 33 -12.05 -19.38 -13.01
N GLU A 34 -13.18 -18.68 -12.92
CA GLU A 34 -14.45 -19.11 -13.53
C GLU A 34 -14.35 -19.21 -15.05
N GLN A 35 -13.69 -18.26 -15.71
CA GLN A 35 -13.44 -18.29 -17.16
C GLN A 35 -12.56 -19.48 -17.55
N SER A 36 -11.49 -19.74 -16.80
CA SER A 36 -10.61 -20.89 -17.09
C SER A 36 -11.34 -22.22 -16.98
N ILE A 37 -12.22 -22.37 -15.99
CA ILE A 37 -13.10 -23.53 -15.85
C ILE A 37 -14.06 -23.60 -17.05
N GLY A 38 -14.71 -22.49 -17.39
CA GLY A 38 -15.68 -22.41 -18.49
C GLY A 38 -15.08 -22.75 -19.86
N TRP A 39 -13.80 -22.44 -20.08
CA TRP A 39 -13.11 -22.70 -21.34
C TRP A 39 -12.25 -23.98 -21.33
N ASN A 40 -12.29 -24.75 -20.23
CA ASN A 40 -11.43 -25.92 -20.03
C ASN A 40 -9.94 -25.64 -20.28
N SER A 41 -9.48 -24.45 -19.89
CA SER A 41 -8.09 -24.02 -20.04
C SER A 41 -7.31 -24.25 -18.75
N SER A 42 -6.06 -24.73 -18.85
CA SER A 42 -5.17 -24.83 -17.69
C SER A 42 -4.84 -23.45 -17.11
N LEU A 43 -4.99 -23.29 -15.79
CA LEU A 43 -4.68 -22.06 -15.06
C LEU A 43 -3.68 -22.37 -13.94
N TYR A 44 -2.64 -21.54 -13.83
CA TYR A 44 -1.65 -21.60 -12.75
C TYR A 44 -1.62 -20.26 -12.00
N ILE A 45 -1.64 -20.31 -10.67
CA ILE A 45 -1.69 -19.13 -9.80
C ILE A 45 -0.57 -19.23 -8.79
N ASN A 46 0.25 -18.18 -8.70
CA ASN A 46 1.34 -18.09 -7.72
C ASN A 46 1.03 -16.98 -6.71
N PHE A 47 1.10 -17.33 -5.42
CA PHE A 47 1.04 -16.37 -4.33
C PHE A 47 2.45 -16.09 -3.84
N ILE A 48 2.86 -14.83 -3.88
CA ILE A 48 4.17 -14.37 -3.45
C ILE A 48 3.96 -13.41 -2.29
N ASP A 49 4.56 -13.72 -1.15
CA ASP A 49 4.58 -12.87 0.03
C ASP A 49 6.03 -12.63 0.47
N TYR A 50 6.29 -11.44 1.01
CA TYR A 50 7.62 -11.05 1.48
C TYR A 50 7.64 -11.08 3.01
N GLU A 51 8.50 -11.93 3.58
CA GLU A 51 8.75 -11.90 5.02
C GLU A 51 9.31 -10.53 5.42
N LYS A 52 8.61 -9.85 6.32
CA LYS A 52 8.98 -8.52 6.85
C LYS A 52 9.38 -7.54 5.74
N ALA A 53 8.51 -7.35 4.76
CA ALA A 53 8.78 -6.55 3.55
C ALA A 53 9.44 -5.18 3.81
N PHE A 54 9.06 -4.46 4.87
CA PHE A 54 9.65 -3.16 5.19
C PHE A 54 11.05 -3.25 5.83
N ASP A 55 11.34 -4.34 6.54
CA ASP A 55 12.64 -4.55 7.19
C ASP A 55 13.67 -5.13 6.20
N SER A 56 13.21 -5.89 5.20
CA SER A 56 14.07 -6.58 4.23
C SER A 56 14.49 -5.73 3.03
N VAL A 57 13.88 -4.56 2.82
CA VAL A 57 14.21 -3.68 1.69
C VAL A 57 15.53 -2.94 1.93
N ASP A 58 16.46 -3.06 0.98
CA ASP A 58 17.70 -2.29 1.00
C ASP A 58 17.41 -0.77 0.90
N ARG A 59 17.85 -0.03 1.92
CA ARG A 59 17.56 1.41 2.04
C ARG A 59 18.20 2.23 0.93
N THR A 60 19.30 1.78 0.33
CA THR A 60 19.95 2.53 -0.76
C THR A 60 19.14 2.42 -2.06
N THR A 61 18.62 1.23 -2.35
CA THR A 61 17.76 0.96 -3.50
C THR A 61 16.38 1.60 -3.36
N LEU A 62 15.83 1.67 -2.15
CA LEU A 62 14.55 2.32 -1.88
C LEU A 62 14.51 3.79 -2.32
N TRP A 63 15.65 4.49 -2.29
CA TRP A 63 15.74 5.89 -2.73
C TRP A 63 15.86 6.07 -4.24
N ARG A 64 16.07 5.01 -5.02
CA ARG A 64 16.21 5.13 -6.48
C ARG A 64 14.89 5.51 -7.18
N PRO A 65 13.75 4.82 -6.94
CA PRO A 65 12.51 5.14 -7.65
C PRO A 65 12.04 6.58 -7.43
N PRO A 66 11.99 7.13 -6.20
CA PRO A 66 11.55 8.52 -6.03
C PRO A 66 12.46 9.53 -6.74
N ARG A 67 13.78 9.29 -6.76
CA ARG A 67 14.72 10.15 -7.50
C ARG A 67 14.45 10.13 -9.00
N TYR A 68 14.14 8.95 -9.56
CA TYR A 68 13.79 8.80 -10.97
C TYR A 68 12.55 9.63 -11.33
N TYR A 69 11.54 9.68 -10.45
CA TYR A 69 10.33 10.49 -10.62
C TYR A 69 10.47 11.95 -10.15
N GLY A 70 11.70 12.44 -9.92
CA GLY A 70 11.97 13.83 -9.55
C GLY A 70 11.61 14.20 -8.10
N VAL A 71 11.35 13.22 -7.25
CA VAL A 71 11.03 13.44 -5.83
C VAL A 71 12.32 13.57 -5.02
N LEU A 72 12.54 14.76 -4.44
CA LEU A 72 13.69 15.04 -3.59
C LEU A 72 13.57 14.33 -2.23
N LYS A 73 14.69 13.78 -1.74
CA LYS A 73 14.76 13.06 -0.45
C LYS A 73 14.26 13.89 0.73
N ASN A 74 14.57 15.19 0.75
CA ASN A 74 14.14 16.08 1.83
C ASN A 74 12.62 16.29 1.83
N THR A 75 11.99 16.28 0.66
CA THR A 75 10.53 16.39 0.56
C THR A 75 9.86 15.14 1.11
N LEU A 76 10.32 13.95 0.73
CA LEU A 76 9.81 12.69 1.31
C LEU A 76 10.04 12.61 2.81
N ARG A 77 11.21 13.02 3.29
CA ARG A 77 11.51 13.03 4.72
C ARG A 77 10.51 13.89 5.50
N ARG A 78 10.20 15.10 5.01
CA ARG A 78 9.22 16.00 5.66
C ARG A 78 7.81 15.43 5.65
N GLU A 79 7.40 14.81 4.54
CA GLU A 79 6.11 14.12 4.42
C GLU A 79 6.02 12.97 5.44
N MET A 80 7.04 12.12 5.52
CA MET A 80 7.10 11.03 6.50
C MET A 80 7.07 11.55 7.95
N GLU A 81 7.84 12.59 8.26
CA GLU A 81 7.83 13.21 9.59
C GLU A 81 6.45 13.78 9.95
N THR A 82 5.72 14.32 8.96
CA THR A 82 4.36 14.84 9.15
C THR A 82 3.36 13.71 9.38
N ASP A 83 3.44 12.64 8.59
CA ASP A 83 2.58 11.46 8.73
C ASP A 83 2.81 10.76 10.08
N VAL A 84 4.06 10.60 10.53
CA VAL A 84 4.38 10.04 11.87
C VAL A 84 3.81 10.91 12.99
N ARG A 85 4.02 12.23 12.94
CA ARG A 85 3.43 13.15 13.95
C ARG A 85 1.90 13.07 13.98
N LYS A 86 1.27 12.87 12.82
CA LYS A 86 -0.19 12.70 12.74
C LYS A 86 -0.63 11.37 13.37
N MET A 87 0.11 10.29 13.13
CA MET A 87 -0.14 8.99 13.75
C MET A 87 -0.02 9.08 15.27
N ASP A 88 1.03 9.70 15.80
CA ASP A 88 1.22 9.87 17.25
C ASP A 88 0.05 10.62 17.88
N LYS A 89 -0.38 11.73 17.26
CA LYS A 89 -1.55 12.50 17.74
C LYS A 89 -2.84 11.67 17.74
N ASN A 90 -3.07 10.89 16.69
CA ASN A 90 -4.25 10.02 16.60
C ASN A 90 -4.22 8.96 17.70
N TRP A 91 -3.06 8.36 17.96
CA TRP A 91 -2.87 7.38 19.03
C TRP A 91 -3.22 7.95 20.41
N ILE A 92 -2.70 9.14 20.75
CA ILE A 92 -3.01 9.82 22.00
C ILE A 92 -4.52 10.11 22.11
N GLU A 93 -5.16 10.53 21.03
CA GLU A 93 -6.59 10.80 21.03
C GLU A 93 -7.41 9.51 21.25
N LEU A 94 -6.98 8.39 20.67
CA LEU A 94 -7.61 7.09 20.88
C LEU A 94 -7.46 6.61 22.33
N GLU A 95 -6.28 6.76 22.94
CA GLU A 95 -6.05 6.45 24.36
C GLU A 95 -6.97 7.28 25.26
N ARG A 96 -7.06 8.59 25.01
CA ARG A 96 -7.94 9.48 25.77
C ARG A 96 -9.40 9.04 25.67
N LYS A 97 -9.88 8.71 24.46
CA LYS A 97 -11.25 8.21 24.23
C LYS A 97 -11.49 6.86 24.90
N ALA A 98 -10.49 6.00 24.99
CA ALA A 98 -10.60 4.72 25.69
C ALA A 98 -10.74 4.93 27.20
N GLN A 99 -9.97 5.86 27.78
CA GLN A 99 -10.06 6.23 29.20
C GLN A 99 -11.42 6.85 29.55
N ASP A 100 -11.93 7.76 28.72
CA ASP A 100 -13.26 8.40 28.91
C ASP A 100 -14.44 7.40 28.87
N ARG A 101 -14.26 6.20 28.29
CA ARG A 101 -15.31 5.16 28.19
C ARG A 101 -15.32 4.17 29.36
N VAL A 102 -14.27 4.16 30.18
CA VAL A 102 -14.11 3.23 31.30
C VAL A 102 -14.45 3.92 32.63
N GLY A 103 -14.64 5.24 32.63
CA GLY A 103 -15.06 6.06 33.77
C GLY A 103 -16.57 6.29 33.84
#